data_AF-W8BLC2-F1
#
_entry.id   AF-W8BLC2-F1
#
_cell.length_a   1.000
_cell.length_b   1.000
_cell.length_c   1.000
_cell.angle_alpha   90.00
_cell.angle_beta   90.00
_cell.angle_gamma   90.00
#
_symmetry.space_group_name_H-M   'P 1'
#
loop_
_entity.id
_entity.type
_entity.pdbx_description
1 polymer ?
#
loop_
_entity_poly.entity_id
_entity_poly.type
_entity_poly.pdbx_seq_one_letter_code
_entity_poly.pdbx_strand_id
1 'polypeptide(L)'
;MYFLMPFCFCMKVRNAGNVIPNAQHFQDEYFSCEPAALELGCVINDIRHIIVCGHSDCKAMNLLYKLEDEEYSSQRNRRLSPLRSWMWTHANSSLEHFKAWRNAGMQGPLIFSSETPLRRFVAYIDPENKFALEDKLSQINTLQQLSNVASYGFLKPRLESHDLHIHALWFDIYTGDIYYFSRGAKRFVPIDETSVERLTAEVRRYYS
;
A
#
# COMPACT_ATOMS: atom_id res chain seq x y z
N MET A 1 0.78 19.47 11.96
CA MET A 1 0.42 19.89 10.60
C MET A 1 -1.10 19.83 10.47
N TYR A 2 -1.76 20.99 10.38
CA TYR A 2 -3.23 21.05 10.24
C TYR A 2 -3.60 20.78 8.78
N PHE A 3 -4.15 19.61 8.50
CA PHE A 3 -4.91 19.40 7.28
C PHE A 3 -6.29 20.03 7.49
N LEU A 4 -6.45 21.29 7.08
CA LEU A 4 -7.78 21.88 6.86
C LEU A 4 -8.34 21.29 5.57
N MET A 5 -8.79 20.03 5.62
CA MET A 5 -9.80 19.56 4.69
C MET A 5 -11.15 20.06 5.21
N PRO A 6 -11.85 20.97 4.49
CA PRO A 6 -13.11 21.52 4.96
C PRO A 6 -14.13 20.38 5.08
N PHE A 7 -14.46 19.95 6.30
CA PHE A 7 -15.49 18.95 6.66
C PHE A 7 -15.84 17.94 5.54
N CYS A 8 -14.83 17.34 4.92
CA CYS A 8 -15.01 16.34 3.89
C CYS A 8 -14.91 14.99 4.59
N PHE A 9 -15.97 14.19 4.51
CA PHE A 9 -16.07 12.88 5.16
C PHE A 9 -14.86 12.00 4.74
N CYS A 10 -13.88 11.84 5.64
CA CYS A 10 -12.73 10.96 5.42
C CYS A 10 -12.91 9.72 6.28
N MET A 11 -13.30 8.62 5.65
CA MET A 11 -13.36 7.31 6.31
C MET A 11 -11.94 6.79 6.53
N LYS A 12 -11.63 6.38 7.76
CA LYS A 12 -10.28 5.94 8.15
C LYS A 12 -10.30 4.51 8.66
N VAL A 13 -9.44 3.68 8.08
CA VAL A 13 -9.13 2.33 8.58
C VAL A 13 -7.67 2.34 9.04
N ARG A 14 -7.41 1.76 10.21
CA ARG A 14 -6.05 1.60 10.74
C ARG A 14 -5.87 0.18 11.25
N ASN A 15 -4.84 -0.48 10.76
CA ASN A 15 -4.38 -1.77 11.25
C ASN A 15 -2.84 -1.78 11.27
N ALA A 16 -2.25 -2.86 11.79
CA ALA A 16 -0.81 -3.01 11.83
C ALA A 16 -0.23 -3.17 10.41
N GLY A 17 0.64 -2.24 10.01
CA GLY A 17 1.31 -2.27 8.72
C GLY A 17 0.46 -1.82 7.53
N ASN A 18 -0.67 -1.15 7.79
CA ASN A 18 -1.59 -0.63 6.77
C ASN A 18 -1.95 -1.68 5.70
N VAL A 19 -2.08 -2.94 6.13
CA VAL A 19 -2.25 -4.12 5.27
C VAL A 19 -3.72 -4.28 4.92
N ILE A 20 -4.02 -4.43 3.64
CA ILE A 20 -5.32 -4.86 3.14
C ILE A 20 -5.14 -6.30 2.65
N PRO A 21 -5.86 -7.29 3.22
CA PRO A 21 -5.82 -8.66 2.74
C PRO A 21 -6.07 -8.74 1.22
N ASN A 22 -5.45 -9.69 0.54
CA ASN A 22 -5.81 -9.97 -0.83
C ASN A 22 -7.22 -10.57 -0.90
N ALA A 23 -7.98 -10.32 -1.97
CA ALA A 23 -9.33 -10.86 -2.13
C ALA A 23 -9.38 -12.39 -2.10
N GLN A 24 -8.30 -13.10 -2.44
CA GLN A 24 -8.22 -14.56 -2.32
C GLN A 24 -8.27 -15.06 -0.86
N HIS A 25 -7.95 -14.19 0.11
CA HIS A 25 -8.07 -14.50 1.54
C HIS A 25 -9.45 -14.14 2.09
N PHE A 26 -10.35 -13.59 1.25
CA PHE A 26 -11.75 -13.38 1.61
C PHE A 26 -12.51 -14.69 1.34
N GLN A 27 -12.93 -15.35 2.41
CA GLN A 27 -13.77 -16.56 2.37
C GLN A 27 -14.98 -16.33 3.29
N ASP A 28 -16.13 -16.93 2.98
CA ASP A 28 -17.40 -16.67 3.68
C ASP A 28 -17.31 -16.85 5.22
N GLU A 29 -16.43 -17.75 5.69
CA GLU A 29 -16.24 -18.03 7.13
C GLU A 29 -15.11 -17.21 7.78
N TYR A 30 -14.32 -16.48 6.99
CA TYR A 30 -13.16 -15.69 7.44
C TYR A 30 -13.24 -14.26 6.90
N PHE A 31 -13.84 -13.37 7.68
CA PHE A 31 -13.94 -11.94 7.34
C PHE A 31 -12.89 -11.10 8.07
N SER A 32 -12.57 -9.96 7.46
CA SER A 32 -11.70 -8.92 8.03
C SER A 32 -12.39 -7.56 7.89
N CYS A 33 -12.01 -6.60 8.73
CA CYS A 33 -12.70 -5.30 8.78
C CYS A 33 -12.38 -4.42 7.55
N GLU A 34 -11.24 -4.65 6.91
CA GLU A 34 -10.73 -3.89 5.77
C GLU A 34 -11.65 -3.97 4.53
N PRO A 35 -12.03 -5.15 4.01
CA PRO A 35 -12.96 -5.23 2.88
C PRO A 35 -14.35 -4.68 3.20
N ALA A 36 -14.87 -4.91 4.42
CA ALA A 36 -16.16 -4.34 4.84
C ALA A 36 -16.11 -2.81 4.87
N ALA A 37 -14.98 -2.24 5.31
CA ALA A 37 -14.76 -0.80 5.27
C ALA A 37 -14.66 -0.26 3.83
N LEU A 38 -14.00 -1.00 2.93
CA LEU A 38 -13.93 -0.64 1.51
C LEU A 38 -15.31 -0.66 0.85
N GLU A 39 -16.13 -1.67 1.13
CA GLU A 39 -17.50 -1.77 0.63
C GLU A 39 -18.38 -0.62 1.16
N LEU A 40 -18.39 -0.41 2.48
CA LEU A 40 -19.14 0.68 3.10
C LEU A 40 -18.71 2.05 2.56
N GLY A 41 -17.41 2.28 2.39
CA GLY A 41 -16.89 3.54 1.88
C GLY A 41 -17.17 3.74 0.39
N CYS A 42 -16.77 2.79 -0.44
CA CYS A 42 -16.70 2.99 -1.89
C CYS A 42 -17.96 2.56 -2.63
N VAL A 43 -18.73 1.62 -2.08
CA VAL A 43 -19.97 1.11 -2.71
C VAL A 43 -21.19 1.79 -2.11
N ILE A 44 -21.29 1.82 -0.78
CA ILE A 44 -22.47 2.36 -0.09
C ILE A 44 -22.43 3.90 0.00
N ASN A 45 -21.27 4.47 0.34
CA ASN A 45 -21.11 5.92 0.55
C ASN A 45 -20.47 6.67 -0.63
N ASP A 46 -20.28 6.01 -1.78
CA ASP A 46 -19.83 6.63 -3.02
C ASP A 46 -18.44 7.34 -2.94
N ILE A 47 -17.55 6.90 -2.03
CA ILE A 47 -16.19 7.44 -1.97
C ILE A 47 -15.40 7.02 -3.22
N ARG A 48 -14.89 8.01 -3.95
CA ARG A 48 -14.15 7.83 -5.21
C ARG A 48 -12.62 7.74 -5.07
N HIS A 49 -12.08 8.09 -3.91
CA HIS A 49 -10.63 8.10 -3.68
C HIS A 49 -10.25 7.26 -2.47
N ILE A 50 -9.42 6.25 -2.70
CA ILE A 50 -8.77 5.43 -1.67
C ILE A 50 -7.31 5.86 -1.59
N ILE A 51 -6.80 6.10 -0.38
CA ILE A 51 -5.40 6.42 -0.15
C ILE A 51 -4.82 5.38 0.81
N VAL A 52 -3.80 4.63 0.37
CA VAL A 52 -3.01 3.78 1.25
C VAL A 52 -1.82 4.59 1.76
N CYS A 53 -1.66 4.67 3.08
CA CYS A 53 -0.60 5.41 3.73
C CYS A 53 0.39 4.46 4.40
N GLY A 54 1.61 4.35 3.87
CA GLY A 54 2.75 3.74 4.55
C GLY A 54 3.65 4.77 5.22
N HIS A 55 4.66 4.33 5.95
CA HIS A 55 5.58 5.24 6.61
C HIS A 55 6.94 4.61 6.96
N SER A 56 7.95 5.44 7.23
CA SER A 56 9.25 5.00 7.77
C SER A 56 9.12 4.51 9.23
N ASP A 57 10.05 3.64 9.64
CA ASP A 57 10.10 2.98 10.94
C ASP A 57 8.78 2.29 11.35
N CYS A 58 8.09 1.71 10.36
CA CYS A 58 6.88 0.95 10.63
C CYS A 58 7.22 -0.34 11.37
N LYS A 59 6.87 -0.42 12.67
CA LYS A 59 7.17 -1.59 13.51
C LYS A 59 6.58 -2.90 12.97
N ALA A 60 5.46 -2.83 12.25
CA ALA A 60 4.90 -3.98 11.55
C ALA A 60 5.78 -4.41 10.37
N MET A 61 6.35 -3.47 9.60
CA MET A 61 7.31 -3.75 8.52
C MET A 61 8.64 -4.26 9.05
N ASN A 62 9.14 -3.71 10.16
CA ASN A 62 10.34 -4.21 10.82
C ASN A 62 10.14 -5.66 11.31
N LEU A 63 8.93 -6.00 11.76
CA LEU A 63 8.57 -7.38 12.09
C LEU A 63 8.48 -8.25 10.84
N LEU A 64 7.85 -7.77 9.77
CA LEU A 64 7.75 -8.49 8.50
C LEU A 64 9.13 -8.80 7.92
N TYR A 65 10.07 -7.86 8.00
CA TYR A 65 11.45 -8.07 7.59
C TYR A 65 12.10 -9.22 8.39
N LYS A 66 11.85 -9.31 9.70
CA LYS A 66 12.32 -10.41 10.55
C LYS A 66 11.64 -11.76 10.27
N LEU A 67 10.45 -11.76 9.66
CA LEU A 67 9.77 -12.99 9.25
C LEU A 67 10.42 -13.65 8.02
N GLU A 68 11.45 -13.03 7.44
CA GLU A 68 12.31 -13.71 6.47
C GLU A 68 13.00 -14.95 7.08
N ASP A 69 13.28 -14.93 8.39
CA ASP A 69 13.85 -16.06 9.09
C ASP A 69 12.82 -17.21 9.26
N GLU A 70 13.18 -18.41 8.82
CA GLU A 70 12.29 -19.58 8.81
C GLU A 70 11.90 -20.05 10.21
N GLU A 71 12.82 -19.95 11.19
CA GLU A 71 12.54 -20.30 12.58
C GLU A 71 11.53 -19.31 13.18
N TYR A 72 11.75 -18.01 12.95
CA TYR A 72 10.91 -16.92 13.43
C TYR A 72 9.51 -16.93 12.80
N SER A 73 9.40 -17.31 11.53
CA SER A 73 8.14 -17.45 10.79
C SER A 73 7.45 -18.80 10.94
N SER A 74 8.07 -19.75 11.65
CA SER A 74 7.51 -21.08 11.89
C SER A 74 6.09 -21.02 12.48
N GLN A 75 5.28 -22.03 12.16
CA GLN A 75 3.89 -22.07 12.62
C GLN A 75 3.76 -21.98 14.15
N ARG A 76 4.72 -22.58 14.89
CA ARG A 76 4.79 -22.49 16.35
C ARG A 76 4.95 -21.04 16.80
N ASN A 77 5.90 -20.29 16.22
CA ASN A 77 6.15 -18.90 16.60
C ASN A 77 5.04 -17.94 16.14
N ARG A 78 4.36 -18.23 15.03
CA ARG A 78 3.18 -17.46 14.59
C ARG A 78 1.97 -17.65 15.50
N ARG A 79 1.75 -18.86 16.04
CA ARG A 79 0.66 -19.11 17.02
C ARG A 79 0.85 -18.37 18.35
N LEU A 80 2.08 -17.94 18.67
CA LEU A 80 2.40 -17.18 19.88
C LEU A 80 2.17 -15.67 19.72
N SER A 81 1.97 -15.16 18.51
CA SER A 81 1.83 -13.72 18.26
C SER A 81 0.79 -13.44 17.18
N PRO A 82 -0.37 -12.86 17.55
CA PRO A 82 -1.38 -12.45 16.58
C PRO A 82 -0.81 -11.52 15.50
N LEU A 83 0.12 -10.63 15.86
CA LEU A 83 0.78 -9.74 14.91
C LEU A 83 1.68 -10.50 13.93
N ARG A 84 2.45 -11.51 14.37
CA ARG A 84 3.22 -12.34 13.43
C ARG A 84 2.32 -13.12 12.50
N SER A 85 1.24 -13.68 13.02
CA SER A 85 0.25 -14.38 12.20
C SER A 85 -0.38 -13.44 11.16
N TRP A 86 -0.78 -12.24 11.58
CA TRP A 86 -1.33 -11.20 10.70
C TRP A 86 -0.34 -10.82 9.57
N MET A 87 0.89 -10.44 9.94
CA MET A 87 1.89 -10.00 8.98
C MET A 87 2.29 -11.11 8.01
N TRP A 88 2.48 -12.34 8.52
CA TRP A 88 2.78 -13.49 7.67
C TRP A 88 1.63 -13.82 6.73
N THR A 89 0.38 -13.83 7.20
CA THR A 89 -0.75 -14.23 6.36
C THR A 89 -1.06 -13.18 5.30
N HIS A 90 -1.00 -11.88 5.62
CA HIS A 90 -1.53 -10.84 4.74
C HIS A 90 -0.48 -9.96 4.07
N ALA A 91 0.77 -9.95 4.54
CA ALA A 91 1.85 -9.14 3.97
C ALA A 91 3.03 -9.95 3.41
N ASN A 92 2.96 -11.28 3.38
CA ASN A 92 4.05 -12.11 2.83
C ASN A 92 4.33 -11.83 1.36
N SER A 93 3.32 -11.46 0.55
CA SER A 93 3.55 -11.06 -0.84
C SER A 93 4.47 -9.83 -0.96
N SER A 94 4.35 -8.86 -0.04
CA SER A 94 5.26 -7.71 0.04
C SER A 94 6.69 -8.16 0.36
N LEU A 95 6.86 -9.13 1.27
CA LEU A 95 8.17 -9.68 1.64
C LEU A 95 8.81 -10.44 0.47
N GLU A 96 8.04 -11.26 -0.25
CA GLU A 96 8.52 -12.00 -1.41
C GLU A 96 8.94 -11.07 -2.56
N HIS A 97 8.16 -10.01 -2.84
CA HIS A 97 8.57 -8.97 -3.79
C HIS A 97 9.86 -8.28 -3.37
N PHE A 98 9.99 -7.92 -2.09
CA PHE A 98 11.20 -7.32 -1.57
C PHE A 98 12.40 -8.27 -1.69
N LYS A 99 12.27 -9.55 -1.34
CA LYS A 99 13.34 -10.56 -1.45
C LYS A 99 13.79 -10.72 -2.90
N ALA A 100 12.85 -10.87 -3.83
CA ALA A 100 13.16 -11.00 -5.25
C ALA A 100 13.90 -9.76 -5.78
N TRP A 101 13.42 -8.56 -5.42
CA TRP A 101 14.06 -7.29 -5.80
C TRP A 101 15.43 -7.10 -5.16
N ARG A 102 15.59 -7.47 -3.89
CA ARG A 102 16.87 -7.43 -3.17
C ARG A 102 17.89 -8.37 -3.79
N ASN A 103 17.49 -9.60 -4.12
CA ASN A 103 18.34 -10.58 -4.79
C ASN A 103 18.72 -10.17 -6.21
N ALA A 104 17.89 -9.36 -6.87
CA ALA A 104 18.17 -8.74 -8.17
C ALA A 104 19.02 -7.45 -8.07
N GLY A 105 19.53 -7.09 -6.89
CA GLY A 105 20.47 -5.97 -6.70
C GLY A 105 19.84 -4.61 -6.42
N MET A 106 18.52 -4.54 -6.13
CA MET A 106 17.82 -3.33 -5.68
C MET A 106 17.84 -2.11 -6.63
N GLN A 107 18.14 -2.31 -7.91
CA GLN A 107 18.23 -1.22 -8.91
C GLN A 107 17.11 -1.31 -9.95
N GLY A 108 16.58 -2.52 -10.17
CA GLY A 108 15.54 -2.78 -11.14
C GLY A 108 14.16 -2.31 -10.69
N PRO A 109 13.23 -2.14 -11.64
CA PRO A 109 11.84 -1.87 -11.31
C PRO A 109 11.15 -3.08 -10.68
N LEU A 110 10.20 -2.81 -9.78
CA LEU A 110 9.17 -3.76 -9.39
C LEU A 110 7.94 -3.60 -10.27
N ILE A 111 7.31 -4.73 -10.61
CA ILE A 111 6.07 -4.77 -11.37
C ILE A 111 4.97 -5.26 -10.43
N PHE A 112 3.97 -4.44 -10.23
CA PHE A 112 2.78 -4.79 -9.46
C PHE A 112 1.64 -5.04 -10.44
N SER A 113 0.93 -6.16 -10.27
CA SER A 113 -0.22 -6.54 -11.09
C SER A 113 -1.36 -7.06 -10.22
N SER A 114 -2.58 -6.71 -10.59
CA SER A 114 -3.81 -7.33 -10.09
C SER A 114 -4.47 -8.16 -11.20
N GLU A 115 -5.53 -8.90 -10.87
CA GLU A 115 -6.31 -9.72 -11.80
C GLU A 115 -6.90 -8.92 -12.98
N THR A 116 -7.01 -7.60 -12.84
CA THR A 116 -7.43 -6.69 -13.91
C THR A 116 -6.22 -6.12 -14.66
N PRO A 117 -6.08 -6.35 -15.99
CA PRO A 117 -4.94 -5.89 -16.79
C PRO A 117 -4.70 -4.38 -16.74
N LEU A 118 -5.76 -3.61 -16.50
CA LEU A 118 -5.76 -2.15 -16.45
C LEU A 118 -4.93 -1.56 -15.29
N ARG A 119 -4.48 -2.37 -14.33
CA ARG A 119 -3.79 -1.87 -13.13
C ARG A 119 -2.40 -2.43 -12.91
N ARG A 120 -1.76 -2.95 -13.97
CA ARG A 120 -0.31 -3.18 -13.92
C ARG A 120 0.42 -1.84 -13.83
N PHE A 121 1.29 -1.69 -12.83
CA PHE A 121 2.16 -0.52 -12.73
C PHE A 121 3.58 -0.92 -12.35
N VAL A 122 4.51 -0.04 -12.71
CA VAL A 122 5.93 -0.21 -12.48
C VAL A 122 6.35 0.79 -11.40
N ALA A 123 7.20 0.36 -10.48
CA ALA A 123 7.73 1.21 -9.43
C ALA A 123 9.25 1.04 -9.28
N TYR A 124 9.95 2.16 -9.18
CA TYR A 124 11.33 2.23 -8.70
C TYR A 124 11.28 2.61 -7.22
N ILE A 125 11.87 1.76 -6.39
CA ILE A 125 11.87 1.93 -4.93
C ILE A 125 13.17 2.63 -4.55
N ASP A 126 13.05 3.82 -3.95
CA ASP A 126 14.17 4.61 -3.43
C ASP A 126 15.45 4.55 -4.30
N PRO A 127 15.41 5.03 -5.55
CA PRO A 127 16.56 4.95 -6.46
C PRO A 127 17.77 5.74 -5.97
N GLU A 128 17.55 6.73 -5.10
CA GLU A 128 18.62 7.47 -4.42
C GLU A 128 19.22 6.75 -3.21
N ASN A 129 18.69 5.57 -2.84
CA ASN A 129 19.17 4.73 -1.74
C ASN A 129 19.26 5.48 -0.39
N LYS A 130 18.25 6.31 -0.08
CA LYS A 130 18.19 7.14 1.12
C LYS A 130 17.70 6.40 2.35
N PHE A 131 16.90 5.35 2.17
CA PHE A 131 16.15 4.71 3.25
C PHE A 131 16.72 3.34 3.62
N ALA A 132 16.45 2.91 4.86
CA ALA A 132 16.80 1.58 5.34
C ALA A 132 16.02 0.48 4.59
N LEU A 133 16.45 -0.77 4.73
CA LEU A 133 15.81 -1.90 4.04
C LEU A 133 14.35 -2.08 4.47
N GLU A 134 14.06 -1.88 5.75
CA GLU A 134 12.72 -1.97 6.32
C GLU A 134 11.79 -0.86 5.81
N ASP A 135 12.35 0.33 5.56
CA ASP A 135 11.61 1.47 5.01
C ASP A 135 11.32 1.28 3.52
N LYS A 136 12.26 0.69 2.77
CA LYS A 136 12.02 0.25 1.38
C LYS A 136 10.97 -0.85 1.31
N LEU A 137 11.01 -1.80 2.25
CA LEU A 137 9.95 -2.80 2.40
C LEU A 137 8.60 -2.14 2.71
N SER A 138 8.58 -1.08 3.54
CA SER A 138 7.37 -0.30 3.80
C SER A 138 6.82 0.38 2.54
N GLN A 139 7.67 0.95 1.69
CA GLN A 139 7.27 1.50 0.38
C GLN A 139 6.66 0.40 -0.52
N ILE A 140 7.33 -0.74 -0.63
CA ILE A 140 6.85 -1.90 -1.41
C ILE A 140 5.51 -2.39 -0.88
N ASN A 141 5.38 -2.52 0.44
CA ASN A 141 4.14 -2.96 1.08
C ASN A 141 2.99 -2.00 0.76
N THR A 142 3.24 -0.69 0.82
CA THR A 142 2.25 0.34 0.46
C THR A 142 1.73 0.14 -0.97
N LEU A 143 2.64 -0.10 -1.93
CA LEU A 143 2.28 -0.35 -3.32
C LEU A 143 1.62 -1.72 -3.54
N GLN A 144 2.01 -2.74 -2.78
CA GLN A 144 1.35 -4.04 -2.80
C GLN A 144 -0.12 -3.93 -2.40
N GLN A 145 -0.43 -3.06 -1.43
CA GLN A 145 -1.81 -2.87 -0.98
C GLN A 145 -2.71 -2.24 -2.05
N LEU A 146 -2.16 -1.41 -2.95
CA LEU A 146 -2.91 -0.92 -4.11
C LEU A 146 -3.41 -2.09 -4.97
N SER A 147 -2.57 -3.10 -5.16
CA SER A 147 -2.93 -4.31 -5.91
C SER A 147 -3.94 -5.17 -5.16
N ASN A 148 -3.82 -5.28 -3.84
CA ASN A 148 -4.77 -6.00 -3.00
C ASN A 148 -6.16 -5.35 -3.03
N VAL A 149 -6.24 -4.02 -2.87
CA VAL A 149 -7.51 -3.27 -3.02
C VAL A 149 -8.11 -3.52 -4.41
N ALA A 150 -7.30 -3.48 -5.46
CA ALA A 150 -7.77 -3.71 -6.83
C ALA A 150 -8.18 -5.17 -7.14
N SER A 151 -7.92 -6.13 -6.24
CA SER A 151 -8.32 -7.53 -6.41
C SER A 151 -9.77 -7.81 -6.00
N TYR A 152 -10.43 -6.90 -5.27
CA TYR A 152 -11.79 -7.12 -4.80
C TYR A 152 -12.83 -6.93 -5.93
N GLY A 153 -13.60 -7.99 -6.20
CA GLY A 153 -14.62 -8.01 -7.25
C GLY A 153 -15.70 -6.93 -7.11
N PHE A 154 -16.10 -6.59 -5.88
CA PHE A 154 -17.11 -5.55 -5.63
C PHE A 154 -16.62 -4.13 -5.98
N LEU A 155 -15.30 -3.91 -6.08
CA LEU A 155 -14.73 -2.63 -6.53
C LEU A 155 -14.51 -2.61 -8.05
N LYS A 156 -14.39 -3.77 -8.69
CA LYS A 156 -14.01 -3.92 -10.10
C LYS A 156 -14.83 -3.02 -11.06
N PRO A 157 -16.17 -2.95 -11.00
CA PRO A 157 -16.94 -2.10 -11.91
C PRO A 157 -16.54 -0.62 -11.83
N ARG A 158 -16.35 -0.08 -10.62
CA ARG A 158 -15.94 1.31 -10.40
C ARG A 158 -14.49 1.57 -10.78
N LEU A 159 -13.63 0.57 -10.58
CA LEU A 159 -12.22 0.65 -10.95
C LEU A 159 -12.04 0.65 -12.48
N GLU A 160 -12.90 -0.05 -13.23
CA GLU A 160 -12.92 -0.14 -14.70
C GLU A 160 -13.62 1.07 -15.36
N SER A 161 -14.68 1.60 -14.73
CA SER A 161 -15.36 2.81 -15.19
C SER A 161 -14.60 4.11 -14.93
N HIS A 162 -13.40 4.03 -14.33
CA HIS A 162 -12.58 5.18 -13.91
C HIS A 162 -13.30 6.09 -12.91
N ASP A 163 -14.17 5.53 -12.06
CA ASP A 163 -14.90 6.26 -11.02
C ASP A 163 -14.35 6.01 -9.61
N LEU A 164 -13.46 5.00 -9.46
CA LEU A 164 -12.72 4.73 -8.23
C LEU A 164 -11.22 4.74 -8.47
N HIS A 165 -10.53 5.53 -7.65
CA HIS A 165 -9.12 5.84 -7.78
C HIS A 165 -8.36 5.44 -6.51
N ILE A 166 -7.21 4.78 -6.70
CA ILE A 166 -6.37 4.33 -5.59
C ILE A 166 -5.03 5.05 -5.67
N HIS A 167 -4.63 5.63 -4.56
CA HIS A 167 -3.43 6.43 -4.40
C HIS A 167 -2.55 5.84 -3.28
N ALA A 168 -1.26 6.10 -3.35
CA ALA A 168 -0.31 5.76 -2.30
C ALA A 168 0.37 7.02 -1.78
N LEU A 169 0.36 7.18 -0.46
CA LEU A 169 1.19 8.12 0.27
C LEU A 169 2.19 7.35 1.13
N TRP A 170 3.39 7.89 1.28
CA TRP A 170 4.40 7.36 2.18
C TRP A 170 5.00 8.49 2.99
N PHE A 171 5.06 8.33 4.31
CA PHE A 171 5.47 9.37 5.24
C PHE A 171 6.83 9.04 5.83
N ASP A 172 7.79 9.95 5.74
CA ASP A 172 8.99 9.85 6.54
C ASP A 172 8.75 10.51 7.91
N ILE A 173 8.65 9.68 8.96
CA ILE A 173 8.33 10.16 10.31
C ILE A 173 9.48 10.96 10.96
N TYR A 174 10.71 10.83 10.45
CA TYR A 174 11.87 11.51 11.01
C TYR A 174 11.99 12.94 10.50
N THR A 175 11.81 13.13 9.20
CA THR A 175 11.88 14.44 8.53
C THR A 175 10.53 15.16 8.54
N GLY A 176 9.42 14.41 8.59
CA GLY A 176 8.07 14.92 8.39
C GLY A 176 7.68 15.03 6.91
N ASP A 177 8.53 14.57 5.99
CA ASP A 177 8.27 14.62 4.56
C ASP A 177 7.17 13.63 4.17
N ILE A 178 6.31 14.06 3.25
CA ILE A 178 5.24 13.23 2.68
C ILE A 178 5.58 12.99 1.22
N TYR A 179 5.47 11.74 0.78
CA TYR A 179 5.72 11.33 -0.59
C TYR A 179 4.44 10.80 -1.21
N TYR A 180 4.18 11.20 -2.46
CA TYR A 180 3.10 10.65 -3.29
C TYR A 180 3.68 9.71 -4.34
N PHE A 181 3.05 8.56 -4.55
CA PHE A 181 3.43 7.68 -5.66
C PHE A 181 2.93 8.25 -7.00
N SER A 182 3.82 8.87 -7.76
CA SER A 182 3.54 9.38 -9.10
C SER A 182 3.58 8.22 -10.10
N ARG A 183 2.48 8.02 -10.85
CA ARG A 183 2.43 7.01 -11.92
C ARG A 183 3.27 7.45 -13.12
N GLY A 184 3.34 8.76 -13.37
CA GLY A 184 4.20 9.35 -14.40
C GLY A 184 5.68 9.13 -14.12
N ALA A 185 6.12 9.41 -12.88
CA ALA A 185 7.50 9.21 -12.46
C ALA A 185 7.84 7.77 -12.06
N LYS A 186 6.82 6.90 -11.89
CA LYS A 186 6.94 5.50 -11.45
C LYS A 186 7.68 5.36 -10.11
N ARG A 187 7.53 6.33 -9.21
CA ARG A 187 8.21 6.35 -7.90
C ARG A 187 7.50 7.27 -6.91
N PHE A 188 7.86 7.13 -5.64
CA PHE A 188 7.51 8.11 -4.62
C PHE A 188 8.23 9.43 -4.87
N VAL A 189 7.47 10.51 -4.93
CA VAL A 189 7.96 11.88 -5.14
C VAL A 189 7.56 12.70 -3.92
N PRO A 190 8.49 13.48 -3.31
CA PRO A 190 8.14 14.34 -2.18
C PRO A 190 7.06 15.35 -2.58
N ILE A 191 6.14 15.63 -1.67
CA ILE A 191 5.12 16.66 -1.79
C ILE A 191 5.67 17.93 -1.14
N ASP A 192 6.07 18.88 -1.97
CA ASP A 192 6.61 20.17 -1.56
C ASP A 192 6.04 21.29 -2.46
N GLU A 193 6.46 22.53 -2.20
CA GLU A 193 6.01 23.72 -2.96
C GLU A 193 6.29 23.62 -4.47
N THR A 194 7.32 22.87 -4.86
CA THR A 194 7.74 22.71 -6.26
C THR A 194 7.01 21.56 -6.97
N SER A 195 6.56 20.55 -6.22
CA SER A 195 5.97 19.34 -6.78
C SER A 195 4.45 19.31 -6.69
N VAL A 196 3.85 20.03 -5.73
CA VAL A 196 2.40 19.94 -5.42
C VAL A 196 1.51 20.27 -6.61
N GLU A 197 1.82 21.32 -7.38
CA GLU A 197 1.02 21.71 -8.54
C GLU A 197 1.06 20.63 -9.63
N ARG A 198 2.27 20.11 -9.92
CA ARG A 198 2.48 19.04 -10.90
C ARG A 198 1.77 17.75 -10.49
N LEU A 199 1.86 17.37 -9.21
CA LEU A 199 1.19 16.18 -8.67
C LEU A 199 -0.33 16.35 -8.67
N THR A 200 -0.84 17.53 -8.35
CA THR A 200 -2.27 17.83 -8.41
C THR A 200 -2.79 17.78 -9.86
N ALA A 201 -2.02 18.30 -10.82
CA ALA A 201 -2.34 18.21 -12.23
C ALA A 201 -2.29 16.76 -12.74
N GLU A 202 -1.32 15.95 -12.28
CA GLU A 202 -1.28 14.51 -12.53
C GLU A 202 -2.54 13.82 -11.98
N VAL A 203 -2.93 14.14 -10.75
CA VAL A 203 -4.12 13.55 -10.14
C VAL A 203 -5.37 13.91 -10.96
N ARG A 204 -5.54 15.18 -11.33
CA ARG A 204 -6.65 15.60 -12.19
C ARG A 204 -6.60 14.90 -13.54
N ARG A 205 -5.44 14.75 -14.18
CA ARG A 205 -5.35 14.14 -15.52
C ARG A 205 -5.69 12.64 -15.54
N TYR A 206 -5.30 11.90 -14.51
CA TYR A 206 -5.45 10.44 -14.46
C TYR A 206 -6.68 9.97 -13.68
N TYR A 207 -7.31 10.87 -12.93
CA TYR A 207 -8.36 10.54 -11.97
C TYR A 207 -9.48 11.60 -11.92
N SER A 208 -9.73 12.32 -13.03
CA SER A 208 -10.91 13.18 -13.26
C SER A 208 -11.92 12.51 -14.17
#